data_AF-A0A4Z2E367-F1
#
_entry.id   AF-A0A4Z2E367-F1
#
_cell.length_a   1.000
_cell.length_b   1.000
_cell.length_c   1.000
_cell.angle_alpha   90.00
_cell.angle_beta   90.00
_cell.angle_gamma   90.00
#
_symmetry.space_group_name_H-M   'P 1'
#
loop_
_entity.id
_entity.type
_entity.pdbx_description
1 polymer ?
#
loop_
_entity_poly.entity_id
_entity_poly.type
_entity_poly.pdbx_seq_one_letter_code
_entity_poly.pdbx_strand_id
1 'polypeptide(L)'
;MTGQYQGLVQSVWTGWFLCLTRRPCSPRSGHSVPLENVSETQLTLCSPERQLLPLALAHCHYTLRRGGETDRTYDLPGIQAQLARRFLAGKPLIQADTSRYLNRALQDFSVVLQEVRDKIPQVRVRSGL
;
A
#
# COMPACT_ATOMS: atom_id res chain seq x y z
N MET A 1 -27.89 9.39 -7.94
CA MET A 1 -27.51 8.83 -6.62
C MET A 1 -26.36 7.84 -6.77
N THR A 2 -25.19 8.29 -7.23
CA THR A 2 -24.05 7.42 -7.61
C THR A 2 -22.69 8.03 -7.23
N GLY A 3 -22.66 8.93 -6.24
CA GLY A 3 -21.48 9.76 -5.93
C GLY A 3 -20.76 9.45 -4.60
N GLN A 4 -21.15 8.42 -3.84
CA GLN A 4 -20.60 8.20 -2.49
C GLN A 4 -19.72 6.94 -2.33
N TYR A 5 -19.64 6.06 -3.33
CA TYR A 5 -18.85 4.83 -3.22
C TYR A 5 -17.39 4.95 -3.64
N GLN A 6 -17.00 5.99 -4.40
CA GLN A 6 -15.62 6.13 -4.87
C GLN A 6 -14.65 6.72 -3.81
N GLY A 7 -15.12 7.55 -2.87
CA GLY A 7 -14.25 8.15 -1.86
C GLY A 7 -13.84 7.20 -0.72
N LEU A 8 -14.69 6.23 -0.38
CA LEU A 8 -14.41 5.25 0.67
C LEU A 8 -13.45 4.16 0.22
N VAL A 9 -13.49 3.77 -1.07
CA VAL A 9 -12.57 2.76 -1.62
C VAL A 9 -11.14 3.30 -1.66
N GLN A 10 -10.92 4.60 -1.91
CA GLN A 10 -9.58 5.20 -1.85
C GLN A 10 -9.05 5.41 -0.42
N SER A 11 -9.92 5.78 0.53
CA SER A 11 -9.49 6.06 1.92
C SER A 11 -9.18 4.80 2.72
N VAL A 12 -9.89 3.69 2.46
CA VAL A 12 -9.59 2.41 3.13
C VAL A 12 -8.32 1.78 2.55
N TRP A 13 -8.05 1.96 1.26
CA TRP A 13 -6.86 1.43 0.61
C TRP A 13 -5.57 2.13 1.05
N THR A 14 -5.59 3.43 1.32
CA THR A 14 -4.41 4.14 1.86
C THR A 14 -4.25 3.96 3.38
N GLY A 15 -5.34 3.81 4.13
CA GLY A 15 -5.30 3.62 5.59
C GLY A 15 -4.84 2.23 6.04
N TRP A 16 -5.29 1.15 5.38
CA TRP A 16 -4.89 -0.21 5.74
C TRP A 16 -3.47 -0.57 5.29
N PHE A 17 -3.04 -0.11 4.11
CA PHE A 17 -1.68 -0.36 3.60
C PHE A 17 -0.60 0.31 4.47
N LEU A 18 -0.92 1.49 5.03
CA LEU A 18 -0.03 2.19 5.96
C LEU A 18 -0.04 1.58 7.38
N CYS A 19 -1.16 0.99 7.81
CA CYS A 19 -1.26 0.40 9.15
C CYS A 19 -0.57 -0.97 9.26
N LEU A 20 -0.63 -1.79 8.20
CA LEU A 20 0.07 -3.10 8.14
C LEU A 20 1.59 -2.98 8.12
N THR A 21 2.14 -1.82 7.73
CA THR A 21 3.60 -1.59 7.69
C THR A 21 4.15 -0.93 8.96
N ARG A 22 3.28 -0.47 9.89
CA ARG A 22 3.71 0.34 11.05
C ARG A 22 3.64 -0.35 12.41
N ARG A 23 3.13 -1.58 12.49
CA ARG A 23 3.32 -2.42 13.68
C ARG A 23 4.32 -3.53 13.35
N PRO A 24 5.58 -3.42 13.81
CA PRO A 24 6.53 -4.52 13.67
C PRO A 24 6.02 -5.68 14.53
N CYS A 25 5.40 -6.67 13.90
CA CYS A 25 5.20 -7.97 14.53
C CYS A 25 6.58 -8.63 14.66
N SER A 26 7.20 -8.40 15.83
CA SER A 26 8.45 -8.97 16.35
C SER A 26 9.75 -8.30 15.89
N PRO A 27 10.70 -8.02 16.82
CA PRO A 27 12.03 -7.53 16.50
C PRO A 27 12.91 -8.72 16.14
N ARG A 28 13.30 -8.93 14.88
CA ARG A 28 14.52 -9.70 14.58
C ARG A 28 15.01 -9.52 13.15
N SER A 29 16.26 -9.04 13.09
CA SER A 29 17.07 -8.63 11.94
C SER A 29 16.68 -7.27 11.34
N GLY A 30 17.48 -6.24 11.65
CA GLY A 30 17.47 -4.94 10.96
C GLY A 30 18.06 -5.03 9.56
N HIS A 31 17.72 -6.07 8.81
CA HIS A 31 18.20 -6.27 7.46
C HIS A 31 17.32 -5.47 6.51
N SER A 32 17.83 -4.32 6.10
CA SER A 32 17.22 -3.45 5.09
C SER A 32 17.94 -3.62 3.76
N VAL A 33 17.19 -3.52 2.67
CA VAL A 33 17.72 -3.60 1.30
C VAL A 33 17.24 -2.38 0.52
N PRO A 34 18.12 -1.64 -0.17
CA PRO A 34 17.70 -0.52 -1.00
C PRO A 34 16.92 -1.02 -2.20
N LEU A 35 15.93 -0.24 -2.66
CA LEU A 35 15.00 -0.63 -3.73
C LEU A 35 15.71 -1.12 -5.01
N GLU A 36 16.86 -0.54 -5.34
CA GLU A 36 17.67 -0.88 -6.51
C GLU A 36 18.32 -2.28 -6.46
N ASN A 37 18.45 -2.86 -5.27
CA ASN A 37 19.09 -4.17 -5.06
C ASN A 37 18.09 -5.25 -4.61
N VAL A 38 16.78 -5.00 -4.75
CA VAL A 38 15.74 -5.96 -4.36
C VAL A 38 15.67 -7.09 -5.38
N SER A 39 15.72 -8.33 -4.90
CA SER A 39 15.49 -9.54 -5.69
C SER A 39 14.07 -10.08 -5.52
N GLU A 40 13.58 -10.86 -6.48
CA GLU A 40 12.24 -11.47 -6.42
C GLU A 40 12.01 -12.31 -5.15
N THR A 41 13.05 -12.98 -4.66
CA THR A 41 12.97 -13.81 -3.45
C THR A 41 12.72 -12.99 -2.17
N GLN A 42 13.09 -11.71 -2.18
CA GLN A 42 12.86 -10.77 -1.09
C GLN A 42 11.47 -10.13 -1.16
N LEU A 43 10.77 -10.28 -2.29
CA LEU A 43 9.40 -9.83 -2.45
C LEU A 43 8.43 -10.85 -1.88
N THR A 44 7.27 -10.36 -1.47
CA THR A 44 6.17 -11.21 -1.01
C THR A 44 5.22 -11.43 -2.18
N LEU A 45 5.18 -12.65 -2.70
CA LEU A 45 4.20 -13.06 -3.71
C LEU A 45 3.02 -13.71 -3.00
N CYS A 46 1.83 -13.15 -3.20
CA CYS A 46 0.61 -13.69 -2.62
C CYS A 46 -0.45 -13.89 -3.70
N SER A 47 -1.01 -15.10 -3.77
CA SER A 47 -2.20 -15.38 -4.58
C SER A 47 -3.43 -15.29 -3.68
N PRO A 48 -4.29 -14.26 -3.85
CA PRO A 48 -5.40 -14.02 -2.92
C PRO A 48 -6.34 -15.23 -2.79
N GLU A 49 -6.75 -15.79 -3.91
CA GLU A 49 -7.71 -16.91 -3.93
C GLU A 49 -7.13 -18.20 -3.34
N ARG A 50 -5.85 -18.48 -3.59
CA ARG A 50 -5.23 -19.74 -3.15
C ARG A 50 -4.72 -19.69 -1.72
N GLN A 51 -4.40 -18.49 -1.21
CA GLN A 51 -3.69 -18.36 0.05
C GLN A 51 -4.43 -17.51 1.09
N LEU A 52 -5.09 -16.42 0.69
CA LEU A 52 -5.81 -15.55 1.61
C LEU A 52 -7.22 -16.05 1.89
N LEU A 53 -7.94 -16.51 0.86
CA LEU A 53 -9.30 -17.01 1.01
C LEU A 53 -9.38 -18.22 1.96
N PRO A 54 -8.55 -19.27 1.84
CA PRO A 54 -8.58 -20.38 2.78
C PRO A 54 -8.23 -19.96 4.21
N LEU A 55 -7.33 -18.99 4.37
CA LEU A 55 -6.97 -18.46 5.68
C LEU A 55 -8.14 -17.69 6.31
N ALA A 56 -8.81 -16.83 5.57
CA ALA A 56 -9.98 -16.09 6.05
C ALA A 56 -11.12 -17.04 6.46
N LEU A 57 -11.35 -18.10 5.67
CA LEU A 57 -12.37 -19.11 5.99
C LEU A 57 -11.99 -19.96 7.21
N ALA A 58 -10.72 -20.32 7.39
CA ALA A 58 -10.25 -21.08 8.54
C ALA A 58 -10.38 -20.33 9.88
N HIS A 59 -10.35 -18.99 9.83
CA HIS A 59 -10.53 -18.11 10.99
C HIS A 59 -11.93 -17.50 11.09
N CYS A 60 -12.89 -18.03 10.32
CA CYS A 60 -14.30 -17.64 10.40
C CYS A 60 -15.04 -18.55 11.39
N HIS A 61 -15.54 -17.97 12.47
CA HIS A 61 -16.34 -18.66 13.48
C HIS A 61 -17.83 -18.40 13.22
N TYR A 62 -18.60 -19.48 13.21
CA TYR A 62 -20.05 -19.47 13.02
C TYR A 62 -20.74 -19.69 14.34
N THR A 63 -21.70 -18.82 14.67
CA THR A 63 -22.53 -18.96 15.86
C THR A 63 -24.00 -18.93 15.48
N LEU A 64 -24.75 -19.94 15.91
CA LEU A 64 -26.19 -20.01 15.69
C LEU A 64 -26.91 -19.18 16.75
N ARG A 65 -27.72 -18.22 16.31
CA ARG A 65 -28.62 -17.46 17.18
C ARG A 65 -29.99 -18.14 17.23
N ARG A 66 -30.73 -17.87 18.31
CA ARG A 66 -32.15 -18.26 18.38
C ARG A 66 -32.91 -17.59 17.24
N GLY A 67 -33.72 -18.35 16.52
CA GLY A 67 -34.44 -17.88 15.33
C GLY A 67 -33.85 -18.35 13.99
N GLY A 68 -32.80 -19.18 13.99
CA GLY A 68 -32.21 -19.74 12.76
C GLY A 68 -31.21 -18.80 12.06
N GLU A 69 -30.94 -17.64 12.64
CA GLU A 69 -29.92 -16.73 12.16
C GLU A 69 -28.51 -17.27 12.46
N THR A 70 -27.59 -17.07 11.53
CA THR A 70 -26.19 -17.47 11.67
C THR A 70 -25.30 -16.24 11.63
N ASP A 71 -24.66 -15.94 12.75
CA ASP A 71 -23.64 -14.89 12.84
C ASP A 71 -22.27 -15.45 12.46
N ARG A 72 -21.45 -14.57 11.88
CA ARG A 72 -20.07 -14.88 11.47
C ARG A 72 -19.13 -13.88 12.11
N THR A 73 -18.09 -14.39 12.76
CA THR A 73 -17.05 -13.57 13.39
C THR A 73 -15.68 -14.01 12.90
N TYR A 74 -14.75 -13.07 12.76
CA TYR A 74 -13.40 -13.36 12.28
C TYR A 74 -12.37 -13.09 13.37
N ASP A 75 -11.48 -14.07 13.60
CA ASP A 75 -10.31 -13.90 14.45
C ASP A 75 -9.23 -13.09 13.72
N LEU A 76 -9.40 -11.76 13.68
CA LEU A 76 -8.45 -10.85 13.04
C LEU A 76 -7.02 -10.97 13.61
N PRO A 77 -6.80 -11.08 14.94
CA PRO A 77 -5.47 -11.31 15.49
C PRO A 77 -4.80 -12.59 14.97
N GLY A 78 -5.54 -13.71 14.90
CA GLY A 78 -5.03 -14.97 14.35
C GLY A 78 -4.69 -14.87 12.87
N ILE A 79 -5.57 -14.25 12.07
CA ILE A 79 -5.32 -13.99 10.64
C ILE A 79 -4.05 -13.15 10.48
N GLN A 80 -3.92 -12.05 11.22
CA GLN A 80 -2.75 -11.17 11.16
C GLN A 80 -1.46 -11.92 11.51
N ALA A 81 -1.47 -12.75 12.56
CA ALA A 81 -0.31 -13.54 12.95
C ALA A 81 0.09 -14.56 11.87
N GLN A 82 -0.88 -15.23 11.24
CA GLN A 82 -0.63 -16.17 10.15
C GLN A 82 -0.09 -15.47 8.90
N LEU A 83 -0.61 -14.29 8.56
CA LEU A 83 -0.11 -13.50 7.45
C LEU A 83 1.34 -13.07 7.69
N ALA A 84 1.63 -12.51 8.86
CA ALA A 84 2.98 -12.10 9.22
C ALA A 84 3.95 -13.29 9.17
N ARG A 85 3.55 -14.44 9.72
CA ARG A 85 4.38 -15.65 9.75
C ARG A 85 4.64 -16.24 8.37
N ARG A 86 3.64 -16.28 7.48
CA ARG A 86 3.76 -16.94 6.18
C ARG A 86 4.41 -16.05 5.12
N PHE A 87 4.14 -14.76 5.17
CA PHE A 87 4.48 -13.84 4.08
C PHE A 87 5.58 -12.86 4.44
N LEU A 88 5.64 -12.41 5.69
CA LEU A 88 6.54 -11.33 6.09
C LEU A 88 7.77 -11.83 6.87
N ALA A 89 7.68 -13.01 7.48
CA ALA A 89 8.78 -13.57 8.26
C ALA A 89 10.03 -13.78 7.37
N GLY A 90 11.16 -13.20 7.80
CA GLY A 90 12.44 -13.29 7.11
C GLY A 90 12.57 -12.40 5.85
N LYS A 91 11.55 -11.59 5.52
CA LYS A 91 11.64 -10.61 4.44
C LYS A 91 12.38 -9.35 4.91
N PRO A 92 13.27 -8.77 4.09
CA PRO A 92 13.95 -7.53 4.45
C PRO A 92 13.01 -6.33 4.42
N LEU A 93 13.39 -5.27 5.14
CA LEU A 93 12.75 -3.97 4.98
C LEU A 93 13.27 -3.31 3.69
N ILE A 94 12.39 -3.02 2.74
CA ILE A 94 12.77 -2.35 1.50
C ILE A 94 12.87 -0.84 1.75
N GLN A 95 14.07 -0.29 1.58
CA GLN A 95 14.33 1.14 1.64
C GLN A 95 14.22 1.74 0.25
N ALA A 96 13.11 2.44 0.00
CA ALA A 96 12.94 3.23 -1.21
C ALA A 96 13.31 4.69 -0.91
N ASP A 97 14.45 5.15 -1.43
CA ASP A 97 14.72 6.58 -1.48
C ASP A 97 13.85 7.21 -2.57
N THR A 98 12.71 7.74 -2.15
CA THR A 98 11.76 8.40 -3.04
C THR A 98 12.26 9.74 -3.56
N SER A 99 13.36 10.30 -3.01
CA SER A 99 13.93 11.57 -3.48
C SER A 99 14.40 11.51 -4.93
N ARG A 100 14.79 10.32 -5.41
CA ARG A 100 15.21 10.07 -6.78
C ARG A 100 14.03 9.99 -7.78
N TYR A 101 12.81 9.75 -7.30
CA TYR A 101 11.64 9.56 -8.16
C TYR A 101 10.75 10.82 -8.15
N LEU A 102 10.65 11.48 -9.31
CA LEU A 102 9.84 12.68 -9.46
C LEU A 102 8.37 12.32 -9.74
N ASN A 103 7.47 12.62 -8.79
CA ASN A 103 6.03 12.57 -9.04
C ASN A 103 5.60 13.86 -9.76
N ARG A 104 5.48 13.80 -11.08
CA ARG A 104 5.12 14.96 -11.93
C ARG A 104 3.73 15.54 -11.64
N ALA A 105 2.81 14.76 -11.07
CA ALA A 105 1.44 15.21 -10.83
C ALA A 105 1.33 16.08 -9.55
N LEU A 106 2.33 16.03 -8.68
CA LEU A 106 2.30 16.70 -7.36
C LEU A 106 3.33 17.83 -7.25
N GLN A 107 4.05 18.17 -8.33
CA GLN A 107 5.07 19.21 -8.27
C GLN A 107 4.54 20.58 -8.69
N ASP A 108 4.98 21.58 -7.93
CA ASP A 108 5.03 22.96 -8.37
C ASP A 108 6.25 23.13 -9.28
N PHE A 109 6.00 23.36 -10.58
CA PHE A 109 7.04 23.58 -11.57
C PHE A 109 7.59 25.02 -11.56
N SER A 110 7.12 25.89 -10.65
CA SER A 110 7.54 27.29 -10.55
C SER A 110 9.06 27.43 -10.53
N VAL A 111 9.76 26.65 -9.71
CA VAL A 111 11.24 26.68 -9.57
C VAL A 111 11.94 26.31 -10.88
N VAL A 112 11.50 25.23 -11.54
CA VAL A 112 12.10 24.78 -12.81
C VAL A 112 11.81 25.78 -13.93
N LEU A 113 10.59 26.31 -13.99
CA LEU A 113 10.20 27.31 -14.98
C LEU A 113 10.92 28.64 -14.75
N GLN A 114 11.26 28.99 -13.49
CA GLN A 114 12.07 30.16 -13.15
C GLN A 114 13.50 29.99 -13.68
N GLU A 115 14.15 28.85 -13.42
CA GLU A 115 15.50 28.59 -13.95
C GLU A 115 15.55 28.61 -15.48
N VAL A 116 14.51 28.08 -16.13
CA VAL A 116 14.40 28.12 -17.59
C VAL A 116 14.25 29.55 -18.09
N ARG A 117 13.49 30.40 -17.40
CA ARG A 117 13.35 31.84 -17.73
C ARG A 117 14.65 32.60 -17.57
N ASP A 118 15.44 32.25 -16.56
CA ASP A 118 16.73 32.90 -16.28
C ASP A 118 17.79 32.52 -17.32
N LYS A 119 17.76 31.28 -17.81
CA LYS A 119 18.73 30.76 -18.79
C LYS A 119 18.31 30.97 -20.25
N ILE A 120 17.02 31.08 -20.53
CA ILE A 120 16.47 31.14 -21.89
C ILE A 120 15.48 32.31 -21.99
N PRO A 121 15.75 33.32 -22.84
CA PRO A 121 14.86 34.46 -22.99
C PRO A 121 13.49 34.01 -23.53
N GLN A 122 12.45 34.23 -22.73
CA GLN A 122 11.08 33.83 -23.07
C GLN A 122 10.41 34.92 -23.92
N VAL A 123 9.86 34.52 -25.07
CA VAL A 123 9.04 35.40 -25.91
C VAL A 123 7.57 35.04 -25.69
N ARG A 124 6.72 36.06 -25.57
CA ARG A 124 5.27 35.83 -25.51
C ARG A 124 4.82 35.15 -26.80
N VAL A 125 4.14 34.02 -26.65
CA VAL A 125 3.47 33.39 -27.78
C VAL A 125 2.46 34.39 -28.33
N ARG A 126 2.53 34.65 -29.63
CA ARG A 126 1.56 35.51 -30.30
C ARG A 126 0.18 34.88 -30.14
N SER A 127 -0.74 35.58 -29.49
CA SER A 127 -2.14 35.18 -29.44
C SER A 127 -2.73 35.40 -30.83
N GLY A 128 -2.79 34.33 -31.62
CA GLY A 128 -3.55 34.33 -32.87
C GLY A 128 -5.03 34.39 -32.52
N LEU A 129 -5.67 35.49 -32.90
CA LEU A 129 -7.09 35.52 -33.27
C LEU A 129 -7.27 34.73 -34.58
#